data_AF-A0A161PDJ8-F1
#
_entry.id   AF-A0A161PDJ8-F1
#
_cell.length_a   1.000
_cell.length_b   1.000
_cell.length_c   1.000
_cell.angle_alpha   90.00
_cell.angle_beta   90.00
_cell.angle_gamma   90.00
#
_symmetry.space_group_name_H-M   'P 1'
#
loop_
_entity.id
_entity.type
_entity.pdbx_description
1 polymer ?
#
loop_
_entity_poly.entity_id
_entity_poly.type
_entity_poly.pdbx_seq_one_letter_code
_entity_poly.pdbx_strand_id
1 'polypeptide(L)' 'MDKGTIVRTIALVITWMNIVLVNKELQPIPVIDDETIAYGLAFFVSVWAWFKNNYVTAKGNKQKEVLLKEGLTKGSKND' A
#
# COMPACT_ATOMS: atom_id res chain seq x y z
N MET A 1 -1.47 12.75 -12.16
CA MET A 1 -2.12 13.25 -10.93
C MET A 1 -1.16 14.22 -10.29
N ASP A 2 -1.56 15.47 -10.11
CA ASP A 2 -0.73 16.47 -9.45
C ASP A 2 -0.55 16.13 -7.96
N LYS A 3 0.51 16.66 -7.35
CA LYS A 3 0.85 16.38 -5.95
C LYS A 3 -0.27 16.82 -4.99
N GLY A 4 -0.98 17.89 -5.33
CA GLY A 4 -2.14 18.36 -4.55
C GLY A 4 -3.29 17.36 -4.55
N THR A 5 -3.57 16.75 -5.69
CA THR A 5 -4.60 15.71 -5.82
C THR A 5 -4.23 14.44 -5.05
N ILE A 6 -2.96 14.03 -5.03
CA ILE A 6 -2.50 12.90 -4.20
C ILE A 6 -2.76 13.16 -2.71
N VAL A 7 -2.32 14.32 -2.21
CA VAL A 7 -2.48 14.70 -0.80
C VAL A 7 -3.96 14.78 -0.41
N ARG A 8 -4.80 15.43 -1.24
CA ARG A 8 -6.25 15.52 -1.01
C ARG A 8 -6.91 14.15 -0.98
N THR A 9 -6.49 13.23 -1.85
CA THR A 9 -7.04 11.87 -1.90
C THR A 9 -6.67 11.09 -0.63
N ILE A 10 -5.42 11.20 -0.16
CA ILE A 10 -4.99 10.55 1.09
C ILE A 10 -5.73 11.13 2.30
N ALA A 11 -5.83 12.45 2.40
CA ALA A 11 -6.58 13.12 3.46
C ALA A 11 -8.06 12.72 3.46
N LEU A 12 -8.65 12.57 2.27
CA LEU A 12 -10.03 12.09 2.11
C LEU A 12 -10.19 10.67 2.65
N VAL A 13 -9.28 9.75 2.32
CA VAL A 13 -9.33 8.36 2.85
C VAL A 13 -9.22 8.34 4.37
N ILE A 14 -8.29 9.10 4.96
CA ILE A 14 -8.13 9.20 6.42
C ILE A 14 -9.40 9.73 7.08
N THR A 15 -10.01 10.77 6.51
CA THR A 15 -11.25 11.36 7.01
C THR A 15 -12.40 10.37 6.96
N TRP A 16 -12.53 9.61 5.86
CA TRP A 16 -13.56 8.57 5.74
C TRP A 16 -13.38 7.43 6.75
N MET A 17 -12.14 7.01 7.02
CA MET A 17 -11.86 6.04 8.09
C MET A 17 -12.26 6.59 9.46
N ASN A 18 -11.95 7.86 9.74
CA ASN A 18 -12.33 8.50 10.99
C ASN A 18 -13.86 8.58 11.15
N ILE A 19 -14.59 8.89 10.08
CA ILE A 19 -16.06 8.87 10.07
C ILE A 19 -16.58 7.47 10.40
N VAL A 20 -16.02 6.42 9.82
CA VAL A 20 -16.42 5.03 10.12
C VAL A 20 -16.15 4.66 11.59
N LEU A 21 -15.03 5.10 12.16
CA LEU A 21 -14.68 4.84 13.56
C LEU A 21 -15.65 5.54 14.52
N VAL A 22 -15.93 6.83 14.29
CA VAL A 22 -16.87 7.61 15.10
C VAL A 22 -18.28 7.02 15.05
N ASN A 23 -18.75 6.61 13.86
CA ASN A 23 -20.06 5.97 13.71
C ASN A 23 -20.17 4.61 14.43
N LYS A 24 -19.05 3.97 14.72
CA LYS A 24 -18.98 2.73 15.49
C LYS A 24 -18.74 2.95 16.98
N GLU A 25 -18.82 4.19 17.47
CA GLU A 25 -18.49 4.61 18.84
C GLU A 25 -17.04 4.24 19.24
N LEU A 26 -16.17 4.00 18.27
CA LEU A 26 -14.75 3.75 18.50
C LEU A 26 -14.03 5.08 18.67
N GLN A 27 -12.89 5.06 19.36
CA GLN A 27 -12.09 6.27 19.55
C GLN A 27 -11.70 6.86 18.18
N PRO A 28 -12.07 8.11 17.89
CA PRO A 28 -11.64 8.79 16.69
C PRO A 28 -10.12 8.86 16.65
N ILE A 29 -9.56 8.89 15.45
CA ILE A 29 -8.12 9.08 15.29
C ILE A 29 -7.77 10.43 15.94
N PRO A 30 -7.02 10.46 17.05
CA PRO A 30 -6.57 11.72 17.65
C PRO A 30 -5.73 12.47 16.62
N VAL A 31 -5.78 13.80 16.64
CA VAL A 31 -4.99 14.65 15.73
C VAL A 31 -3.54 14.20 15.86
N ILE A 32 -3.07 13.57 14.79
CA ILE A 32 -2.02 12.56 14.83
C ILE A 32 -0.71 13.27 15.21
N ASP A 33 -0.02 12.82 16.28
CA ASP A 33 1.32 13.31 16.57
C ASP A 33 2.27 12.96 15.42
N ASP A 34 3.35 13.75 15.26
CA ASP A 34 4.27 13.60 14.13
C ASP A 34 4.84 12.17 14.03
N GLU A 35 4.97 11.50 15.17
CA GLU A 35 5.44 10.12 15.30
C GLU A 35 4.42 9.11 14.74
N THR A 36 3.14 9.25 15.06
CA THR A 36 2.07 8.38 14.52
C THR A 36 1.84 8.64 13.03
N ILE A 37 2.04 9.87 12.55
CA ILE A 37 2.05 10.17 11.10
C ILE A 37 3.21 9.43 10.44
N ALA A 38 4.41 9.52 11.01
CA ALA A 38 5.59 8.85 10.48
C ALA A 38 5.42 7.32 10.45
N TYR A 39 4.89 6.73 11.52
CA TYR A 39 4.59 5.30 11.58
C TYR A 39 3.52 4.88 10.58
N GLY A 40 2.44 5.67 10.45
CA GLY A 40 1.41 5.44 9.45
C GLY A 40 1.98 5.46 8.03
N LEU A 41 2.76 6.49 7.68
CA LEU A 41 3.40 6.60 6.38
C LEU A 41 4.38 5.45 6.11
N ALA A 42 5.21 5.10 7.09
CA ALA A 42 6.15 3.98 6.97
C ALA A 42 5.43 2.65 6.77
N PHE A 43 4.34 2.41 7.50
CA PHE A 43 3.50 1.24 7.33
C PHE A 43 2.87 1.19 5.94
N PHE A 44 2.25 2.28 5.48
CA PHE A 44 1.64 2.32 4.14
C PHE A 44 2.66 2.14 3.02
N VAL A 45 3.81 2.81 3.10
CA VAL A 45 4.89 2.70 2.10
C VAL A 45 5.48 1.30 2.09
N SER A 46 5.72 0.69 3.26
CA SER A 46 6.26 -0.67 3.34
C SER A 46 5.30 -1.71 2.79
N VAL A 47 4.01 -1.63 3.13
CA VAL A 47 2.97 -2.51 2.58
C VAL A 47 2.87 -2.33 1.06
N TRP A 48 2.81 -1.08 0.58
CA TRP A 48 2.76 -0.79 -0.86
C TRP A 48 3.99 -1.30 -1.61
N ALA A 49 5.19 -1.07 -1.07
CA ALA A 49 6.44 -1.54 -1.64
C ALA A 49 6.50 -3.08 -1.67
N TRP A 50 6.06 -3.74 -0.59
CA TRP A 50 5.97 -5.20 -0.55
C TRP A 50 5.02 -5.74 -1.61
N PHE A 51 3.81 -5.18 -1.73
CA PHE A 51 2.85 -5.58 -2.76
C PHE A 51 3.39 -5.37 -4.18
N LYS A 52 4.12 -4.28 -4.42
CA LYS A 52 4.72 -3.97 -5.73
C LYS A 52 5.92 -4.87 -6.05
N ASN A 53 6.77 -5.15 -5.06
CA ASN A 53 8.06 -5.82 -5.26
C ASN A 53 7.98 -7.35 -5.18
N ASN A 54 6.87 -7.92 -4.71
CA ASN A 54 6.76 -9.36 -4.45
C ASN A 54 5.82 -10.10 -5.42
N TYR A 55 5.58 -9.54 -6.61
CA TYR A 55 4.74 -10.10 -7.68
C TYR A 55 3.32 -10.54 -7.26
N VAL A 56 2.81 -10.07 -6.12
CA VAL A 56 1.51 -10.50 -5.54
C VAL A 56 0.33 -10.17 -6.45
N THR A 57 0.46 -9.15 -7.30
CA THR A 57 -0.57 -8.76 -8.26
C THR A 57 -0.59 -9.70 -9.47
N ALA A 58 -1.75 -9.86 -10.12
CA ALA A 58 -1.86 -10.65 -11.34
C ALA A 58 -0.88 -10.20 -12.46
N LYS A 59 -0.61 -8.90 -12.55
CA LYS A 59 0.40 -8.34 -13.46
C LYS A 59 1.82 -8.73 -13.03
N GLY A 60 2.10 -8.69 -11.73
CA GLY A 60 3.37 -9.15 -11.18
C GLY A 60 3.64 -10.62 -11.47
N ASN A 61 2.66 -11.49 -11.28
CA ASN A 61 2.79 -12.91 -11.62
C ASN A 61 3.13 -13.13 -13.10
N LYS A 62 2.47 -12.42 -14.02
CA LYS A 62 2.79 -12.47 -15.46
C LYS A 62 4.21 -11.98 -15.77
N GLN A 63 4.67 -10.92 -15.08
CA GLN A 63 6.04 -10.44 -15.22
C GLN A 63 7.05 -11.48 -14.74
N LYS A 64 6.80 -12.13 -13.60
CA LYS A 64 7.62 -13.23 -13.08
C LYS A 64 7.69 -14.38 -14.08
N GLU A 65 6.57 -14.78 -14.68
CA GLU A 65 6.53 -15.86 -15.67
C GLU A 65 7.37 -15.54 -16.92
N VAL A 66 7.28 -14.31 -17.44
CA VAL A 66 8.10 -13.87 -18.58
C VAL A 66 9.58 -13.86 -18.21
N LEU A 67 9.94 -13.30 -17.05
CA LEU A 67 11.33 -13.27 -16.60
C LEU A 67 11.91 -14.67 -16.38
N LEU A 68 11.09 -15.64 -15.97
CA LEU A 68 11.48 -17.05 -15.85
C LEU A 68 11.70 -17.70 -17.22
N LYS A 69 10.82 -17.43 -18.20
CA LYS A 69 10.97 -17.94 -19.57
C LYS A 69 12.24 -17.43 -20.23
N GLU A 70 12.58 -16.17 -20.02
CA GLU A 70 13.79 -15.53 -20.56
C GLU A 70 15.06 -15.80 -19.74
N GLY A 71 14.97 -16.58 -18.65
CA GLY A 71 16.13 -16.91 -17.80
C GLY A 71 16.71 -15.74 -17.00
N LEU A 72 15.96 -14.63 -16.89
CA LEU A 72 16.38 -13.39 -16.24
C LEU A 72 16.13 -13.36 -14.73
N THR A 73 15.48 -14.39 -14.17
CA THR A 73 15.26 -14.52 -12.73
C THR A 73 15.36 -15.97 -12.28
N LYS A 74 15.88 -16.21 -11.07
CA LYS A 74 15.95 -17.56 -10.48
C LYS A 74 14.67 -17.83 -9.68
N GLY A 75 13.78 -18.62 -10.25
CA GLY A 75 12.63 -19.21 -9.56
C GLY A 75 12.42 -20.62 -10.08
N SER A 76 12.18 -21.57 -9.18
CA SER A 76 11.99 -22.98 -9.51
C SER A 76 10.91 -23.14 -10.59
N LYS A 77 11.29 -23.72 -11.75
CA LYS A 77 10.36 -24.52 -12.54
C LYS A 77 10.07 -25.74 -11.67
N ASN A 78 8.85 -25.84 -11.17
CA ASN A 78 8.32 -27.15 -10.83
C ASN A 78 7.65 -27.67 -12.09
N ASP A 79 8.14 -28.83 -12.52
CA ASP A 79 7.63 -29.65 -13.62
C ASP A 79 6.17 -30.06 -13.40
#